data_AF-A0A3D9AFQ1-F1
#
_entry.id   AF-A0A3D9AFQ1-F1
#
_cell.length_a   1.000
_cell.length_b   1.000
_cell.length_c   1.000
_cell.angle_alpha   90.00
_cell.angle_beta   90.00
_cell.angle_gamma   90.00
#
_symmetry.space_group_name_H-M   'P 1'
#
loop_
_entity.id
_entity.type
_entity.pdbx_description
1 polymer ?
#
loop_
_entity_poly.entity_id
_entity_poly.type
_entity_poly.pdbx_seq_one_letter_code
_entity_poly.pdbx_strand_id
1 'polypeptide(L)'
;MPLDNFFRINLPYGLQKDNEDRWTVFNREYLPLSNIDVHTEFVENETEKYVFTKYSGMTENFLLKLAAKLNRDSSGNLDKIWLYSDADDPLQHNTKENWNKYFEKLKALSVLKIKRK
;
A
#
# COMPACT_ATOMS: atom_id res chain seq x y z
N MET A 1 12.10 -11.44 -5.44
CA MET A 1 13.18 -11.55 -4.42
C MET A 1 12.52 -11.73 -3.07
N PRO A 2 13.03 -12.60 -2.19
CA PRO A 2 12.38 -12.95 -0.93
C PRO A 2 12.27 -11.75 0.05
N LEU A 3 11.39 -11.89 1.06
CA LEU A 3 11.26 -11.03 2.26
C LEU A 3 12.51 -11.14 3.15
N ASP A 4 13.65 -10.67 2.67
CA ASP A 4 14.92 -10.76 3.38
C ASP A 4 15.35 -9.45 4.05
N ASN A 5 14.57 -8.38 3.89
CA ASN A 5 14.99 -7.06 4.34
C ASN A 5 13.86 -6.20 4.91
N PHE A 6 14.27 -5.28 5.77
CA PHE A 6 13.40 -4.38 6.51
C PHE A 6 12.44 -3.59 5.61
N PHE A 7 12.93 -3.08 4.48
CA PHE A 7 12.14 -2.26 3.58
C PHE A 7 10.94 -3.01 3.01
N ARG A 8 11.16 -4.23 2.50
CA ARG A 8 10.09 -5.04 1.87
C ARG A 8 9.08 -5.59 2.86
N ILE A 9 9.51 -5.85 4.11
CA ILE A 9 8.65 -6.39 5.17
C ILE A 9 7.83 -5.28 5.84
N ASN A 10 8.48 -4.17 6.21
CA ASN A 10 7.92 -3.21 7.17
C ASN A 10 7.45 -1.90 6.55
N LEU A 11 7.79 -1.62 5.29
CA LEU A 11 7.33 -0.40 4.64
C LEU A 11 6.18 -0.66 3.65
N PRO A 12 5.26 0.31 3.48
CA PRO A 12 4.13 0.16 2.57
C PRO A 12 4.57 -0.10 1.12
N TYR A 13 4.09 -1.20 0.54
CA TYR A 13 4.15 -1.42 -0.90
C TYR A 13 2.94 -0.83 -1.61
N GLY A 14 1.76 -0.99 -1.01
CA GLY A 14 0.52 -0.51 -1.58
C GLY A 14 -0.62 -0.39 -0.58
N LEU A 15 -1.76 0.03 -1.10
CA LEU A 15 -3.01 0.14 -0.36
C LEU A 15 -4.09 -0.64 -1.09
N GLN A 16 -4.95 -1.31 -0.32
CA GLN A 16 -6.13 -2.00 -0.85
C GLN A 16 -7.39 -1.57 -0.11
N LYS A 17 -8.50 -1.57 -0.84
CA LYS A 17 -9.82 -1.18 -0.36
C LYS A 17 -10.66 -2.43 -0.08
N ASP A 18 -11.52 -2.35 0.91
CA ASP A 18 -12.57 -3.34 1.11
C ASP A 18 -13.93 -2.89 0.54
N ASN A 19 -14.94 -3.73 0.74
CA ASN A 19 -16.30 -3.48 0.28
C ASN A 19 -17.01 -2.34 1.05
N GLU A 20 -16.44 -1.86 2.16
CA GLU A 20 -16.98 -0.75 2.96
C GLU A 20 -16.30 0.60 2.65
N ASP A 21 -15.49 0.66 1.59
CA ASP A 21 -14.72 1.86 1.21
C ASP A 21 -13.78 2.29 2.34
N ARG A 22 -13.16 1.30 2.99
CA ARG A 22 -12.08 1.45 3.96
C ARG A 22 -10.79 0.94 3.32
N TRP A 23 -9.66 1.50 3.71
CA TRP A 23 -8.36 1.19 3.14
C TRP A 23 -7.41 0.61 4.17
N THR A 24 -6.52 -0.27 3.71
CA THR A 24 -5.43 -0.83 4.51
C THR A 24 -4.13 -0.82 3.71
N VAL A 25 -3.00 -0.84 4.40
CA VAL A 25 -1.64 -0.87 3.82
C VAL A 25 -1.11 -2.30 3.83
N PHE A 26 -0.39 -2.67 2.77
CA PHE A 26 0.25 -3.98 2.65
C PHE A 26 1.73 -3.85 2.24
N ASN A 27 2.53 -4.84 2.61
CA ASN A 27 3.96 -4.94 2.28
C ASN A 27 4.19 -5.60 0.91
N ARG A 28 5.45 -5.86 0.52
CA ARG A 28 5.75 -6.36 -0.84
C ARG A 28 5.15 -7.74 -1.16
N GLU A 29 4.82 -8.55 -0.15
CA GLU A 29 4.15 -9.85 -0.27
C GLU A 29 2.64 -9.77 -0.11
N TYR A 30 2.04 -8.59 -0.16
CA TYR A 30 0.60 -8.43 0.04
C TYR A 30 0.13 -8.96 1.40
N LEU A 31 0.95 -8.74 2.43
CA LEU A 31 0.61 -9.02 3.82
C LEU A 31 0.43 -7.70 4.60
N PRO A 32 -0.36 -7.69 5.69
CA PRO A 32 -0.45 -6.53 6.58
C PRO A 32 0.93 -6.13 7.10
N LEU A 33 1.18 -4.82 7.28
CA LEU A 33 2.46 -4.36 7.87
C LEU A 33 2.67 -4.85 9.31
N SER A 34 1.59 -5.20 10.01
CA SER A 34 1.63 -5.79 11.35
C SER A 34 1.88 -7.29 11.34
N ASN A 35 2.08 -7.92 10.18
CA ASN A 35 2.34 -9.36 10.13
C ASN A 35 3.72 -9.65 10.73
N ILE A 36 3.73 -10.43 11.81
CA ILE A 36 4.93 -10.84 12.54
C ILE A 36 5.43 -12.22 12.12
N ASP A 37 4.65 -12.96 11.32
CA ASP A 37 5.01 -14.30 10.87
C ASP A 37 5.59 -14.26 9.46
N VAL A 38 6.91 -14.46 9.39
CA VAL A 38 7.69 -14.51 8.15
C VAL A 38 7.42 -15.78 7.32
N HIS A 39 6.68 -16.75 7.86
CA HIS A 39 6.29 -17.99 7.18
C HIS A 39 4.84 -18.01 6.70
N THR A 40 4.07 -16.96 6.99
CA THR A 40 2.72 -16.84 6.47
C THR A 40 2.78 -16.51 4.98
N GLU A 41 2.35 -17.46 4.14
CA GLU A 41 2.12 -17.19 2.73
C GLU A 41 0.90 -16.30 2.54
N PHE A 42 0.95 -15.44 1.52
CA PHE A 42 -0.24 -14.70 1.11
C PHE A 42 -1.27 -15.67 0.52
N VAL A 43 -2.43 -15.76 1.18
CA VAL A 43 -3.60 -16.43 0.64
C VAL A 43 -4.52 -15.36 0.07
N GLU A 44 -4.76 -15.43 -1.24
CA GLU A 44 -5.68 -14.51 -1.91
C GLU A 44 -7.06 -14.60 -1.24
N ASN A 45 -7.61 -13.45 -0.85
CA ASN A 45 -8.88 -13.29 -0.11
C ASN A 45 -8.85 -13.47 1.42
N GLU A 46 -7.70 -13.72 2.06
CA GLU A 46 -7.59 -13.64 3.53
C GLU A 46 -7.49 -12.19 4.01
N THR A 47 -8.64 -11.50 4.08
CA THR A 47 -8.70 -10.10 4.53
C THR A 47 -8.82 -9.95 6.05
N GLU A 48 -9.09 -11.03 6.78
CA GLU A 48 -9.29 -11.03 8.24
C GLU A 48 -8.06 -10.54 9.03
N LYS A 49 -6.86 -10.66 8.44
CA LYS A 49 -5.59 -10.22 9.04
C LYS A 49 -5.36 -8.71 8.93
N TYR A 50 -6.18 -8.01 8.15
CA TYR A 50 -5.99 -6.59 7.86
C TYR A 50 -6.82 -5.68 8.77
N VAL A 51 -6.20 -4.58 9.18
CA VAL A 51 -6.89 -3.47 9.83
C VAL A 51 -7.28 -2.46 8.75
N PHE A 52 -8.57 -2.40 8.43
CA PHE A 52 -9.13 -1.45 7.48
C PHE A 52 -9.61 -0.18 8.17
N THR A 53 -9.28 0.98 7.59
CA THR A 53 -9.65 2.28 8.15
C THR A 53 -10.16 3.22 7.06
N LYS A 54 -11.16 4.03 7.40
CA LYS A 54 -11.62 5.12 6.54
C LYS A 54 -10.87 6.40 6.88
N TYR A 55 -10.30 7.06 5.88
CA TYR A 55 -9.52 8.29 6.06
C TYR A 55 -10.24 9.50 5.44
N SER A 56 -10.27 10.60 6.17
CA SER A 56 -10.69 11.90 5.66
C SER A 56 -9.64 12.43 4.67
N GLY A 57 -10.09 12.87 3.49
CA GLY A 57 -9.20 13.40 2.44
C GLY A 57 -8.59 12.36 1.50
N MET A 58 -8.83 11.06 1.74
CA MET A 58 -8.44 9.98 0.83
C MET A 58 -9.45 9.88 -0.32
N THR A 59 -9.36 10.79 -1.28
CA THR A 59 -10.16 10.80 -2.52
C THR A 59 -9.49 9.98 -3.61
N GLU A 60 -10.24 9.63 -4.68
CA GLU A 60 -9.64 8.96 -5.84
C GLU A 60 -8.51 9.80 -6.47
N ASN A 61 -8.70 11.11 -6.64
CA ASN A 61 -7.65 12.00 -7.13
C ASN A 61 -6.39 12.03 -6.24
N PHE A 62 -6.55 11.89 -4.92
CA PHE A 62 -5.43 11.76 -4.01
C PHE A 62 -4.68 10.44 -4.26
N LEU A 63 -5.41 9.33 -4.36
CA LEU A 63 -4.83 8.00 -4.60
C LEU A 63 -4.14 7.89 -5.96
N LEU A 64 -4.73 8.47 -7.01
CA LEU A 64 -4.14 8.51 -8.36
C LEU A 64 -2.79 9.22 -8.38
N LYS A 65 -2.59 10.26 -7.55
CA LYS A 65 -1.29 10.96 -7.45
C LYS A 65 -0.21 10.13 -6.75
N LEU A 66 -0.60 9.15 -5.93
CA LEU A 66 0.32 8.26 -5.24
C LEU A 66 0.68 7.01 -6.06
N ALA A 67 -0.27 6.54 -6.87
CA ALA A 67 -0.14 5.27 -7.58
C ALA A 67 1.00 5.29 -8.62
N ALA A 68 1.97 4.39 -8.45
CA ALA A 68 2.85 3.96 -9.55
C ALA A 68 2.12 2.96 -10.45
N LYS A 69 1.26 2.13 -9.85
CA LYS A 69 0.33 1.22 -10.52
C LYS A 69 -0.99 1.23 -9.75
N LEU A 70 -2.09 0.92 -10.43
CA LEU A 70 -3.41 0.78 -9.83
C LEU A 70 -4.16 -0.43 -10.38
N ASN A 71 -5.17 -0.86 -9.65
CA ASN A 71 -6.18 -1.80 -10.09
C ASN A 71 -7.57 -1.17 -9.93
N ARG A 72 -8.50 -1.59 -10.78
CA ARG A 72 -9.91 -1.29 -10.65
C ARG A 72 -10.70 -2.59 -10.64
N ASP A 73 -11.78 -2.62 -9.87
CA ASP A 73 -12.71 -3.72 -9.86
C ASP A 73 -13.50 -3.82 -11.19
N SER A 74 -14.34 -4.85 -11.32
CA SER A 74 -15.21 -5.05 -12.49
C SER A 74 -16.22 -3.93 -12.73
N SER A 75 -16.49 -3.11 -11.72
CA SER A 75 -17.37 -1.94 -11.80
C SER A 75 -16.61 -0.65 -12.10
N GLY A 76 -15.28 -0.73 -12.31
CA GLY A 76 -14.42 0.40 -12.61
C GLY A 76 -13.98 1.22 -11.39
N ASN A 77 -14.29 0.79 -10.17
CA ASN A 77 -13.87 1.51 -8.97
C ASN A 77 -12.43 1.14 -8.62
N LEU A 78 -11.66 2.13 -8.16
CA LEU A 78 -10.33 1.90 -7.64
C LEU A 78 -10.41 1.03 -6.36
N ASP A 79 -9.70 -0.10 -6.37
CA ASP A 79 -9.69 -1.08 -5.27
C ASP A 79 -8.27 -1.36 -4.73
N LYS A 80 -7.23 -1.08 -5.51
CA LYS A 80 -5.83 -1.28 -5.11
C LYS A 80 -4.90 -0.29 -5.79
N ILE A 81 -3.91 0.22 -5.05
CA ILE A 81 -2.80 1.01 -5.60
C ILE A 81 -1.47 0.51 -5.07
N TRP A 82 -0.42 0.65 -5.88
CA TRP A 82 0.96 0.40 -5.49
C TRP A 82 1.74 1.70 -5.50
N LEU A 83 2.54 1.92 -4.46
CA LEU A 83 3.33 3.14 -4.27
C LEU A 83 4.61 3.14 -5.11
N TYR A 84 5.06 1.97 -5.56
CA TYR A 84 6.16 1.78 -6.51
C TYR A 84 5.91 0.50 -7.30
N SER A 85 6.70 0.28 -8.33
CA SER A 85 6.73 -0.87 -9.23
C SER A 85 8.16 -1.39 -9.32
N ASP A 86 8.38 -2.46 -10.09
CA ASP A 86 9.73 -3.00 -10.28
C ASP A 86 10.64 -2.04 -11.07
N ALA A 87 10.07 -1.08 -11.80
CA ALA A 87 10.83 -0.07 -12.56
C ALA A 87 11.31 1.10 -11.67
N ASP A 88 10.65 1.36 -10.55
CA ASP A 88 10.93 2.49 -9.65
C ASP A 88 11.05 2.08 -8.17
N ASP A 89 11.28 0.78 -7.91
CA ASP A 89 11.56 0.24 -6.58
C ASP A 89 12.77 0.99 -5.96
N PRO A 90 12.58 1.68 -4.81
CA PRO A 90 13.63 2.45 -4.16
C PRO A 90 14.82 1.60 -3.73
N LEU A 91 14.59 0.37 -3.29
CA LEU A 91 15.65 -0.52 -2.81
C LEU A 91 16.39 -1.19 -3.96
N GLN A 92 15.68 -1.66 -4.99
CA GLN A 92 16.29 -2.37 -6.12
C GLN A 92 17.19 -1.46 -6.96
N HIS A 93 16.72 -0.24 -7.27
CA HIS A 93 17.49 0.71 -8.09
C HIS A 93 18.36 1.64 -7.26
N ASN A 94 18.02 1.82 -5.98
CA ASN A 94 18.79 2.57 -4.98
C ASN A 94 19.23 3.99 -5.42
N THR A 95 18.35 4.69 -6.14
CA THR A 95 18.58 6.08 -6.54
C THR A 95 17.93 7.04 -5.55
N LYS A 96 18.56 8.21 -5.36
CA LYS A 96 17.98 9.29 -4.54
C LYS A 96 16.60 9.71 -5.04
N GLU A 97 16.39 9.69 -6.35
CA GLU A 97 15.12 10.05 -6.97
C GLU A 97 14.00 9.08 -6.60
N ASN A 98 14.24 7.76 -6.69
CA ASN A 98 13.22 6.76 -6.34
C ASN A 98 12.88 6.81 -4.85
N TRP A 99 13.88 6.95 -3.98
CA TRP A 99 13.67 7.16 -2.55
C TRP A 99 12.86 8.41 -2.25
N ASN A 100 13.18 9.54 -2.88
CA ASN A 100 12.44 10.79 -2.70
C ASN A 100 10.98 10.65 -3.17
N LYS A 101 10.75 10.07 -4.36
CA LYS A 101 9.39 9.83 -4.87
C LYS A 101 8.58 8.97 -3.91
N TYR A 102 9.17 7.90 -3.39
CA TYR A 102 8.53 7.02 -2.43
C TYR A 102 8.23 7.72 -1.09
N PHE A 103 9.19 8.44 -0.52
CA PHE A 103 8.98 9.13 0.74
C PHE A 103 7.99 10.28 0.66
N GLU A 104 7.91 11.01 -0.46
CA GLU A 104 6.87 12.03 -0.64
C GLU A 104 5.46 11.41 -0.67
N LYS A 105 5.31 10.19 -1.20
CA LYS A 105 4.04 9.45 -1.13
C LYS A 105 3.71 9.06 0.32
N LEU A 106 4.68 8.55 1.08
CA LEU A 106 4.50 8.22 2.49
C LEU A 106 4.17 9.46 3.34
N LYS A 107 4.80 10.59 3.05
CA LYS A 107 4.50 11.88 3.69
C LYS A 107 3.08 12.32 3.41
N ALA A 108 2.62 12.23 2.16
CA ALA A 108 1.23 12.54 1.79
C ALA A 108 0.22 11.63 2.48
N LEU A 109 0.53 10.34 2.68
CA LEU A 109 -0.30 9.42 3.46
C LEU A 109 -0.32 9.77 4.96
N SER A 110 0.83 10.18 5.52
CA SER A 110 0.99 10.39 6.97
C SER A 110 0.12 11.51 7.56
N VAL A 111 -0.34 12.45 6.73
CA VAL A 111 -1.18 13.58 7.17
C VAL A 111 -2.66 13.23 7.22
N LEU A 112 -3.07 12.10 6.64
CA LEU A 112 -4.46 11.66 6.64
C LEU A 112 -4.96 11.41 8.06
N LYS A 113 -6.21 11.77 8.31
CA LYS A 113 -6.88 11.55 9.60
C LYS A 113 -7.98 10.53 9.44
N ILE A 114 -8.16 9.69 10.45
CA ILE A 114 -9.27 8.75 10.49
C ILE A 114 -10.59 9.54 10.41
N LYS A 115 -11.48 9.13 9.50
CA LYS A 115 -12.83 9.66 9.41
C LYS A 115 -13.65 9.03 10.54
N ARG A 116 -13.76 9.74 11.67
CA ARG A 116 -14.65 9.35 12.77
C ARG A 116 -16.10 9.53 12.30
N LYS A 117 -16.96 8.57 12.64
CA LYS A 117 -18.42 8.66 12.41
C LYS A 117 -19.00 9.84 13.19
#